data_AF-A0A8J6LT56-F1
#
_entry.id   AF-A0A8J6LT56-F1
#
_cell.length_a   1.000
_cell.length_b   1.000
_cell.length_c   1.000
_cell.angle_alpha   90.00
_cell.angle_beta   90.00
_cell.angle_gamma   90.00
#
_symmetry.space_group_name_H-M   'P 1'
#
loop_
_entity.id
_entity.type
_entity.pdbx_description
1 polymer ?
#
loop_
_entity_poly.entity_id
_entity_poly.type
_entity_poly.pdbx_seq_one_letter_code
_entity_poly.pdbx_strand_id
1 'polypeptide(L)'
;MASHVERRRPGAPPSLIAAAIPGAVGVLLVVLGWVSVSGEPAFDDQTVGLNLAILGALVVFAGCGFYLYVFRTKLARRMKALRARTLGEEDL
;
A
#
# COMPACT_ATOMS: atom_id res chain seq x y z
N MET A 1 -14.19 -10.72 -41.87
CA MET A 1 -13.29 -11.15 -40.77
C MET A 1 -13.29 -10.07 -39.70
N ALA A 2 -14.14 -10.22 -38.68
CA ALA A 2 -14.22 -9.25 -37.59
C ALA A 2 -13.07 -9.50 -36.62
N SER A 3 -12.19 -8.52 -36.45
CA SER A 3 -11.15 -8.53 -35.43
C SER A 3 -11.82 -8.45 -34.06
N HIS A 4 -11.69 -9.52 -33.27
CA HIS A 4 -11.94 -9.46 -31.84
C HIS A 4 -10.91 -8.52 -31.22
N VAL A 5 -11.25 -7.22 -31.17
CA VAL A 5 -10.55 -6.25 -30.32
C VAL A 5 -10.87 -6.65 -28.90
N GLU A 6 -10.01 -7.50 -28.37
CA GLU A 6 -9.95 -7.86 -26.96
C GLU A 6 -9.75 -6.58 -26.17
N ARG A 7 -10.86 -5.96 -25.75
CA ARG A 7 -10.87 -4.81 -24.86
C ARG A 7 -10.21 -5.26 -23.56
N ARG A 8 -8.89 -5.12 -23.47
CA ARG A 8 -8.12 -5.26 -22.23
C ARG A 8 -8.85 -4.45 -21.18
N ARG A 9 -9.52 -5.12 -20.23
CA ARG A 9 -10.21 -4.47 -19.12
C ARG A 9 -9.16 -3.68 -18.33
N PRO A 10 -9.11 -2.34 -18.42
CA PRO A 10 -8.15 -1.56 -17.65
C PRO A 10 -8.76 -1.42 -16.27
N GLY A 11 -8.46 -2.36 -15.37
CA GLY A 11 -9.18 -2.38 -14.11
C GLY A 11 -8.76 -3.39 -13.07
N ALA A 12 -7.65 -4.11 -13.27
CA ALA A 12 -7.14 -4.98 -12.21
C ALA A 12 -6.95 -4.14 -10.93
N PRO A 13 -7.62 -4.49 -9.82
CA PRO A 13 -7.45 -3.80 -8.56
C PRO A 13 -5.94 -3.77 -8.22
N PRO A 14 -5.44 -2.71 -7.55
CA PRO A 14 -4.07 -2.76 -7.05
C PRO A 14 -3.91 -4.07 -6.26
N SER A 15 -2.89 -4.84 -6.61
CA SER A 15 -2.63 -6.15 -6.02
C SER A 15 -2.61 -5.99 -4.49
N LEU A 16 -3.60 -6.57 -3.81
CA LEU A 16 -3.64 -6.59 -2.34
C LEU A 16 -2.37 -7.24 -1.78
N ILE A 17 -1.83 -8.23 -2.50
CA ILE A 17 -0.58 -8.91 -2.18
C ILE A 17 0.61 -7.94 -2.21
N ALA A 18 0.66 -7.02 -3.18
CA ALA A 18 1.72 -6.02 -3.29
C ALA A 18 1.73 -5.01 -2.12
N ALA A 19 0.60 -4.84 -1.43
CA ALA A 19 0.49 -4.01 -0.23
C ALA A 19 0.63 -4.79 1.07
N ALA A 20 0.17 -6.05 1.07
CA ALA A 20 0.25 -6.93 2.23
C ALA A 20 1.68 -7.32 2.58
N ILE A 21 2.54 -7.54 1.58
CA ILE A 21 3.94 -7.95 1.81
C ILE A 21 4.72 -6.87 2.59
N PRO A 22 4.78 -5.59 2.18
CA PRO A 22 5.48 -4.56 2.94
C PRO A 22 4.88 -4.34 4.34
N GLY A 23 3.55 -4.42 4.47
CA GLY A 23 2.88 -4.30 5.76
C GLY A 23 3.24 -5.43 6.72
N ALA A 24 3.23 -6.68 6.25
CA ALA A 24 3.60 -7.84 7.05
C ALA A 24 5.08 -7.80 7.47
N VAL A 25 5.98 -7.40 6.55
CA VAL A 25 7.41 -7.21 6.86
C VAL A 25 7.61 -6.12 7.91
N GLY A 26 6.92 -4.98 7.79
CA GLY A 26 7.02 -3.90 8.75
C GLY A 26 6.50 -4.29 10.15
N VAL A 27 5.37 -4.99 10.23
CA VAL A 27 4.84 -5.53 11.51
C VAL A 27 5.82 -6.53 12.13
N LEU A 28 6.40 -7.42 11.32
CA LEU A 28 7.40 -8.37 11.79
C LEU A 28 8.62 -7.66 12.40
N LEU A 29 9.13 -6.61 11.75
CA LEU A 29 10.25 -5.82 12.26
C LEU A 29 9.93 -5.11 13.58
N VAL A 30 8.71 -4.58 13.74
CA VAL A 30 8.25 -3.97 15.00
C VAL A 30 8.22 -5.01 16.13
N VAL A 31 7.66 -6.20 15.86
CA VAL A 31 7.59 -7.28 16.85
C VAL A 31 8.99 -7.76 17.25
N LEU A 32 9.89 -7.95 16.27
CA LEU A 32 11.28 -8.35 16.53
C LEU A 32 12.03 -7.30 17.36
N GLY A 33 11.88 -6.02 17.01
CA GLY A 33 12.46 -4.92 17.78
C GLY A 33 11.93 -4.87 19.22
N TRP A 34 10.62 -5.03 19.40
CA TRP A 34 9.99 -5.07 20.72
C TRP A 34 10.50 -6.22 21.58
N VAL A 35 10.55 -7.44 21.02
CA VAL A 35 11.05 -8.64 21.72
C VAL A 35 12.53 -8.50 22.08
N SER A 36 13.34 -7.90 21.19
CA SER A 36 14.74 -7.63 21.48
C SER A 36 14.87 -6.73 22.71
N VAL A 37 14.17 -5.59 22.74
CA VAL A 37 14.30 -4.60 23.83
C VAL A 37 13.75 -5.09 25.18
N SER A 38 12.76 -5.99 25.19
CA SER A 38 12.07 -6.40 26.43
C SER A 38 12.92 -7.27 27.38
N GLY A 39 14.08 -7.76 26.94
CA GLY A 39 15.01 -8.54 27.75
C GLY A 39 16.17 -7.75 28.37
N GLU A 40 16.44 -6.52 27.89
CA GLU A 40 17.65 -5.77 28.26
C GLU A 40 17.44 -4.87 29.49
N PRO A 41 18.26 -5.02 30.56
CA PRO A 41 18.13 -4.25 31.79
C PRO A 41 18.73 -2.83 31.73
N ALA A 42 19.55 -2.53 30.72
CA ALA A 42 20.22 -1.23 30.55
C ALA A 42 19.80 -0.55 29.25
N PHE A 43 19.58 0.76 29.30
CA PHE A 43 19.13 1.56 28.14
C PHE A 43 20.12 1.55 26.98
N ASP A 44 21.42 1.45 27.23
CA ASP A 44 22.44 1.42 26.17
C ASP A 44 22.30 0.18 25.27
N ASP A 45 21.95 -0.97 25.84
CA ASP A 45 21.77 -2.21 25.08
C ASP A 45 20.42 -2.26 24.32
N GLN A 46 19.46 -1.42 24.70
CA GLN A 46 18.15 -1.31 24.04
C GLN A 46 18.20 -0.54 22.71
N THR A 47 19.29 0.20 22.44
CA THR A 47 19.41 1.12 21.29
C THR A 47 19.22 0.40 19.95
N VAL A 48 19.77 -0.81 19.82
CA VAL A 48 19.67 -1.60 18.58
C VAL A 48 18.23 -2.06 18.33
N GLY A 49 17.58 -2.61 19.35
CA GLY A 49 16.20 -3.07 19.24
C GLY A 49 15.20 -1.93 19.04
N LEU A 50 15.43 -0.77 19.66
CA LEU A 50 14.63 0.43 19.46
C LEU A 50 14.73 0.97 18.03
N ASN A 51 15.95 1.04 17.48
CA ASN A 51 16.18 1.44 16.08
C ASN A 51 15.49 0.47 15.11
N LEU A 52 15.52 -0.84 15.40
CA LEU A 52 14.83 -1.85 14.60
C LEU A 52 13.31 -1.66 14.62
N ALA A 53 12.74 -1.36 15.80
CA ALA A 53 11.31 -1.09 15.96
C ALA A 53 10.87 0.18 15.21
N ILE A 54 11.66 1.26 15.30
CA ILE A 54 11.42 2.52 14.58
C ILE A 54 11.48 2.28 13.06
N LEU A 55 12.50 1.55 12.58
CA LEU A 55 12.61 1.19 11.17
C LEU A 55 11.40 0.38 10.70
N GLY A 56 10.95 -0.60 11.50
CA GLY A 56 9.74 -1.37 11.23
C GLY A 56 8.50 -0.49 11.10
N ALA A 57 8.32 0.47 12.02
CA ALA A 57 7.19 1.41 11.97
C ALA A 57 7.22 2.27 10.70
N LEU A 58 8.39 2.80 10.33
CA LEU A 58 8.55 3.59 9.09
C LEU A 58 8.19 2.77 7.84
N VAL A 59 8.60 1.49 7.79
CA VAL A 59 8.26 0.59 6.69
C VAL A 59 6.75 0.36 6.60
N VAL A 60 6.06 0.14 7.74
CA VAL A 60 4.59 0.01 7.75
C VAL A 60 3.93 1.29 7.23
N PHE A 61 4.33 2.45 7.74
CA PHE A 61 3.75 3.73 7.31
C PHE A 61 3.99 4.00 5.82
N ALA A 62 5.19 3.72 5.31
CA ALA A 62 5.51 3.86 3.90
C ALA A 62 4.68 2.91 3.02
N GLY A 63 4.56 1.64 3.41
CA GLY A 63 3.76 0.65 2.69
C GLY A 63 2.28 1.02 2.64
N CYS A 64 1.70 1.38 3.79
CA CYS A 64 0.31 1.84 3.89
C CYS A 64 0.08 3.14 3.10
N GLY A 65 0.96 4.12 3.23
CA GLY A 65 0.88 5.39 2.52
C GLY A 65 0.95 5.21 0.99
N PHE A 66 1.88 4.38 0.51
CA PHE A 66 2.00 4.06 -0.91
C PHE A 66 0.76 3.35 -1.45
N TYR A 67 0.22 2.37 -0.71
CA TYR A 67 -1.00 1.68 -1.11
C TYR A 67 -2.20 2.63 -1.23
N LEU A 68 -2.41 3.48 -0.22
CA LEU A 68 -3.49 4.47 -0.25
C LEU A 68 -3.31 5.48 -1.39
N TYR A 69 -2.08 5.90 -1.67
CA TYR A 69 -1.77 6.78 -2.80
C TYR A 69 -2.13 6.14 -4.15
N VAL A 70 -1.70 4.90 -4.39
CA VAL A 70 -2.03 4.16 -5.62
C VAL A 70 -3.54 3.94 -5.75
N PHE A 71 -4.20 3.61 -4.63
CA PHE A 71 -5.65 3.44 -4.62
C PHE A 71 -6.37 4.75 -4.99
N ARG A 72 -5.98 5.88 -4.40
CA ARG A 72 -6.56 7.21 -4.70
C ARG A 72 -6.36 7.60 -6.16
N THR A 73 -5.17 7.38 -6.74
CA THR A 73 -4.91 7.73 -8.15
C THR A 73 -5.70 6.85 -9.12
N LYS A 74 -5.93 5.57 -8.80
CA LYS A 74 -6.80 4.68 -9.60
C LYS A 74 -8.28 5.09 -9.45
N LEU A 75 -8.73 5.43 -8.25
CA LEU A 75 -10.10 5.88 -7.99
C LEU A 75 -10.40 7.20 -8.73
N ALA A 76 -9.47 8.16 -8.68
CA ALA A 76 -9.59 9.44 -9.38
C ALA A 76 -9.70 9.25 -10.89
N ARG A 77 -8.90 8.36 -11.47
CA ARG A 77 -8.99 7.99 -12.90
C ARG A 77 -10.35 7.37 -13.25
N ARG A 78 -10.87 6.49 -12.40
CA ARG A 78 -12.22 5.90 -12.60
C ARG A 78 -13.32 6.94 -12.50
N MET A 79 -13.29 7.82 -11.50
CA MET A 79 -14.26 8.90 -11.37
C MET A 79 -14.24 9.85 -12.57
N LYS A 80 -13.04 10.20 -13.08
CA LYS A 80 -12.93 11.04 -14.29
C LYS A 80 -13.54 10.36 -15.52
N ALA A 81 -13.32 9.05 -15.68
CA ALA A 81 -13.90 8.28 -16.78
C ALA A 81 -15.42 8.14 -16.69
N LEU A 82 -15.95 7.95 -15.46
CA LEU A 82 -17.40 7.92 -15.23
C LEU A 82 -18.04 9.28 -15.51
N ARG A 83 -17.45 10.37 -14.99
CA ARG A 83 -17.95 11.73 -15.21
C ARG A 83 -18.00 12.10 -16.70
N ALA A 84 -16.99 11.68 -17.47
CA ALA A 84 -16.97 11.90 -18.92
C ALA A 84 -18.05 11.10 -19.67
N ARG A 85 -18.49 9.94 -19.14
CA ARG A 85 -19.61 9.19 -19.72
C ARG A 85 -20.95 9.84 -19.41
N THR A 86 -21.17 10.22 -18.15
CA THR A 86 -22.43 10.84 -17.72
C THR A 86 -22.69 12.16 -18.47
N LEU A 87 -21.68 13.02 -18.61
CA LEU A 87 -21.83 14.28 -19.36
C LEU A 87 -22.02 14.06 -20.87
N GLY A 88 -21.45 12.99 -21.45
CA GLY A 88 -21.62 12.67 -22.87
C GLY A 88 -22.97 12.01 -23.22
N GLU A 89 -23.70 11.51 -22.21
CA GLU A 89 -25.09 11.02 -22.37
C GLU A 89 -26.13 12.14 -22.29
N GLU A 90 -25.78 13.32 -21.74
CA GLU A 90 -26.68 14.47 -21.62
C GLU A 90 -26.72 15.35 -22.88
N ASP A 91 -25.78 15.17 -23.82
CA ASP A 91 -25.65 15.93 -25.07
C ASP A 91 -26.29 15.23 -26.30
N LEU A 92 -27.04 14.14 -26.12
CA LEU A 92 -27.78 13.40 -27.17
C LEU A 92 -29.29 13.39 -26.90
#